data_AF-A0A965L3U5-F1
#
_entry.id   AF-A0A965L3U5-F1
#
_cell.length_a   1.000
_cell.length_b   1.000
_cell.length_c   1.000
_cell.angle_alpha   90.00
_cell.angle_beta   90.00
_cell.angle_gamma   90.00
#
_symmetry.space_group_name_H-M   'P 1'
#
loop_
_entity.id
_entity.type
_entity.pdbx_description
1 polymer ?
#
loop_
_entity_poly.entity_id
_entity_poly.type
_entity_poly.pdbx_seq_one_letter_code
_entity_poly.pdbx_strand_id
1 'polypeptide(L)'
;MVMAGVLIIYKLPEEAGLKESLHIAGKMGKINLIDWKFDLNNRYNIWSGIIGGFFLQLSYFGTDQSQVGRYLTGQSASESKKGLLLNGFLKIPMQFFILLVGILVFVFYQFNEPPMFFNKNSEAKWVATKGHEKFEKEKSAIFQAKKNLDIQLVHSLDNPGETSKIKNELQKLQVRQDEVRKEAVSFVNKNEQKIEPQDTNYIFLRFIIDQLPIGIVGFLIAMILLASMGSMASAFGSLTSTSMVDIYQRFLNKNSTNKHYWIVSKLINLGWGILCLIVAQFAVNMGSLIEVVNILGSWFYGTILGVFLCAFYLPKTKGSHVFWAALLAEAFVIYAWKV
;
A
#
# COMPACT_ATOMS: atom_id res chain seq x y z
N MET A 1 15.40 -3.30 -0.40
CA MET A 1 15.14 -1.85 -0.21
C MET A 1 16.43 -1.04 -0.10
N VAL A 2 17.28 -1.26 0.90
CA VAL A 2 18.56 -0.52 1.05
C VAL A 2 19.41 -0.55 -0.23
N MET A 3 19.63 -1.75 -0.79
CA MET A 3 20.38 -1.91 -2.05
C MET A 3 19.75 -1.14 -3.22
N ALA A 4 18.42 -1.17 -3.36
CA ALA A 4 17.74 -0.38 -4.37
C ALA A 4 18.00 1.12 -4.16
N GLY A 5 17.85 1.61 -2.93
CA GLY A 5 18.15 3.00 -2.55
C GLY A 5 19.57 3.44 -2.91
N VAL A 6 20.58 2.62 -2.59
CA VAL A 6 21.99 2.89 -2.95
C VAL A 6 22.18 2.98 -4.47
N LEU A 7 21.55 2.07 -5.22
CA LEU A 7 21.63 2.07 -6.68
C LEU A 7 20.90 3.26 -7.31
N ILE A 8 19.82 3.77 -6.69
CA ILE A 8 19.17 5.01 -7.16
C ILE A 8 20.14 6.18 -7.03
N ILE A 9 20.77 6.33 -5.86
CA ILE A 9 21.72 7.42 -5.60
C ILE A 9 22.88 7.38 -6.60
N TYR A 10 23.40 6.20 -6.91
CA TYR A 10 24.47 6.04 -7.90
C TYR A 10 24.04 6.41 -9.34
N LYS A 11 22.75 6.29 -9.66
CA LYS A 11 22.20 6.63 -10.98
C LYS A 11 21.73 8.08 -11.10
N LEU A 12 21.71 8.83 -10.01
CA LEU A 12 21.39 10.25 -10.05
C LEU A 12 22.61 11.05 -10.54
N PRO A 13 22.41 12.20 -11.22
CA PRO A 13 23.50 13.12 -11.53
C PRO A 13 24.30 13.49 -10.27
N GLU A 14 25.60 13.77 -10.40
CA GLU A 14 26.44 14.20 -9.25
C GLU A 14 25.87 15.44 -8.54
N GLU A 15 25.14 16.27 -9.29
CA GLU A 15 24.44 17.48 -8.83
C GLU A 15 23.19 17.18 -7.98
N ALA A 16 22.70 15.93 -7.97
CA ALA A 16 21.47 15.50 -7.32
C ALA A 16 21.72 14.36 -6.31
N GLY A 17 22.68 14.57 -5.41
CA GLY A 17 22.97 13.66 -4.29
C GLY A 17 21.77 13.42 -3.36
N LEU A 18 21.93 12.57 -2.33
CA LEU A 18 20.84 12.23 -1.40
C LEU A 18 20.24 13.47 -0.71
N LYS A 19 21.09 14.43 -0.31
CA LYS A 19 20.67 15.63 0.40
C LYS A 19 19.85 16.56 -0.52
N GLU A 20 20.32 16.73 -1.75
CA GLU A 20 19.72 17.55 -2.79
C GLU A 20 18.39 16.92 -3.24
N SER A 21 18.37 15.60 -3.44
CA SER A 21 17.16 14.83 -3.73
C SER A 21 16.08 14.98 -2.66
N LEU A 22 16.46 14.89 -1.39
CA LEU A 22 15.55 15.15 -0.28
C LEU A 22 15.10 16.62 -0.27
N HIS A 23 15.97 17.57 -0.60
CA HIS A 23 15.60 18.98 -0.67
C HIS A 23 14.58 19.27 -1.78
N ILE A 24 14.80 18.73 -2.98
CA ILE A 24 13.87 18.81 -4.12
C ILE A 24 12.52 18.24 -3.74
N ALA A 25 12.49 16.99 -3.25
CA ALA A 25 11.25 16.35 -2.83
C ALA A 25 10.54 17.12 -1.70
N GLY A 26 11.28 17.70 -0.76
CA GLY A 26 10.71 18.51 0.32
C GLY A 26 10.04 19.78 -0.19
N LYS A 27 10.68 20.53 -1.09
CA LYS A 27 10.11 21.76 -1.66
C LYS A 27 8.93 21.48 -2.59
N MET A 28 8.91 20.34 -3.28
CA MET A 28 7.74 19.85 -4.04
C MET A 28 6.59 19.34 -3.15
N GLY A 29 6.73 19.43 -1.82
CA GLY A 29 5.72 18.98 -0.87
C GLY A 29 5.61 17.46 -0.75
N LYS A 30 6.55 16.70 -1.32
CA LYS A 30 6.57 15.23 -1.26
C LYS A 30 7.15 14.69 0.06
N ILE A 31 7.86 15.52 0.84
CA ILE A 31 8.33 15.19 2.20
C ILE A 31 7.45 15.84 3.28
N ASN A 32 6.46 16.66 2.91
CA ASN A 32 5.48 17.20 3.85
C ASN A 32 4.47 16.10 4.22
N LEU A 33 4.97 15.04 4.87
CA LEU A 33 4.27 13.84 5.27
C LEU A 33 3.45 14.05 6.54
N ILE A 34 3.71 15.14 7.28
CA ILE A 34 3.16 15.37 8.61
C ILE A 34 2.45 16.73 8.61
N ASP A 35 1.13 16.70 8.48
CA ASP A 35 0.29 17.84 8.82
C ASP A 35 0.01 17.83 10.33
N TRP A 36 0.41 18.89 11.01
CA TRP A 36 0.23 19.06 12.46
C TRP A 36 -1.12 19.69 12.83
N LYS A 37 -1.88 20.18 11.83
CA LYS A 37 -3.19 20.76 12.07
C LYS A 37 -4.15 19.67 12.56
N PHE A 38 -4.84 19.95 13.65
CA PHE A 38 -5.88 19.08 14.18
C PHE A 38 -7.14 19.24 13.32
N ASP A 39 -7.34 18.32 12.40
CA ASP A 39 -8.49 18.28 11.49
C ASP A 39 -8.97 16.83 11.32
N LEU A 40 -10.10 16.48 11.94
CA LEU A 40 -10.64 15.12 11.88
C LEU A 40 -11.08 14.71 10.46
N ASN A 41 -11.28 15.67 9.55
CA ASN A 41 -11.62 15.40 8.15
C ASN A 41 -10.37 15.15 7.29
N ASN A 42 -9.19 15.56 7.76
CA ASN A 42 -7.94 15.30 7.06
C ASN A 42 -7.38 13.91 7.45
N ARG A 43 -7.47 12.98 6.49
CA ARG A 43 -6.95 11.60 6.63
C ARG A 43 -5.43 11.51 6.79
N TYR A 44 -4.70 12.55 6.41
CA TYR A 44 -3.24 12.56 6.33
C TYR A 44 -2.55 13.38 7.43
N ASN A 45 -3.29 13.97 8.37
CA ASN A 45 -2.66 14.63 9.50
C ASN A 45 -2.15 13.64 10.54
N ILE A 46 -1.23 14.12 11.38
CA ILE A 46 -0.58 13.28 12.39
C ILE A 46 -1.55 12.74 13.43
N TRP A 47 -2.61 13.50 13.75
CA TRP A 47 -3.56 13.15 14.81
C TRP A 47 -4.47 12.00 14.37
N SER A 48 -5.06 12.09 13.19
CA SER A 48 -5.79 11.02 12.52
C SER A 48 -4.91 9.77 12.36
N GLY A 49 -3.65 9.96 11.96
CA GLY A 49 -2.67 8.88 11.83
C GLY A 49 -2.33 8.18 13.15
N ILE A 50 -2.09 8.94 14.23
CA ILE A 50 -1.78 8.38 15.56
C ILE A 50 -3.01 7.71 16.16
N ILE A 51 -4.16 8.37 16.17
CA ILE A 51 -5.38 7.83 16.79
C ILE A 51 -5.87 6.62 15.99
N GLY A 52 -6.08 6.79 14.68
CA GLY A 52 -6.53 5.71 13.80
C GLY A 52 -5.53 4.57 13.74
N GLY A 53 -4.24 4.89 13.56
CA GLY A 53 -3.17 3.91 13.56
C GLY A 53 -3.03 3.15 14.88
N PHE A 54 -3.19 3.83 16.03
CA PHE A 54 -3.13 3.20 17.34
C PHE A 54 -4.21 2.13 17.49
N PHE A 55 -5.48 2.48 17.26
CA PHE A 55 -6.58 1.52 17.39
C PHE A 55 -6.54 0.42 16.33
N LEU A 56 -6.18 0.77 15.09
CA LEU A 56 -6.01 -0.20 14.01
C LEU A 56 -4.94 -1.23 14.35
N GLN A 57 -3.76 -0.79 14.80
CA GLN A 57 -2.68 -1.71 15.15
C GLN A 57 -2.95 -2.48 16.44
N LEU A 58 -3.62 -1.86 17.43
CA LEU A 58 -4.04 -2.55 18.64
C LEU A 58 -5.01 -3.69 18.34
N SER A 59 -5.98 -3.45 17.46
CA SER A 59 -6.91 -4.48 17.00
C SER A 59 -6.20 -5.54 16.15
N TYR A 60 -5.37 -5.13 15.21
CA TYR A 60 -4.62 -6.04 14.33
C TYR A 60 -3.70 -6.98 15.11
N PHE A 61 -2.91 -6.47 16.06
CA PHE A 61 -2.00 -7.32 16.83
C PHE A 61 -2.67 -8.01 18.02
N GLY A 62 -3.78 -7.47 18.54
CA GLY A 62 -4.45 -8.00 19.72
C GLY A 62 -5.58 -8.99 19.43
N THR A 63 -6.25 -8.86 18.28
CA THR A 63 -7.51 -9.58 18.00
C THR A 63 -7.52 -10.35 16.68
N ASP A 64 -6.62 -10.02 15.75
CA ASP A 64 -6.57 -10.68 14.44
C ASP A 64 -5.91 -12.06 14.54
N GLN A 65 -6.62 -13.10 14.09
CA GLN A 65 -6.14 -14.47 14.16
C GLN A 65 -4.84 -14.71 13.37
N SER A 66 -4.56 -13.91 12.34
CA SER A 66 -3.30 -13.97 11.58
C SER A 66 -2.07 -13.55 12.37
N GLN A 67 -2.27 -12.71 13.41
CA GLN A 67 -1.22 -12.30 14.32
C GLN A 67 -1.26 -13.10 15.62
N VAL A 68 -2.43 -13.23 16.25
CA VAL A 68 -2.60 -13.94 17.52
C VAL A 68 -2.14 -15.39 17.41
N GLY A 69 -2.43 -16.05 16.29
CA GLY A 69 -1.97 -17.42 16.03
C GLY A 69 -0.44 -17.58 16.10
N ARG A 70 0.34 -16.52 15.83
CA ARG A 70 1.82 -16.56 15.92
C ARG A 70 2.31 -16.52 17.36
N TYR A 71 1.56 -15.89 18.27
CA TYR A 71 1.95 -15.82 19.68
C TYR A 71 1.61 -17.10 20.43
N LEU A 72 0.54 -17.79 20.01
CA LEU A 72 0.08 -19.05 20.60
C LEU A 72 1.00 -20.24 20.28
N THR A 73 1.77 -20.15 19.20
CA THR A 73 2.77 -21.17 18.81
C THR A 73 4.16 -20.92 19.38
N GLY A 74 4.34 -19.84 20.15
CA GLY A 74 5.58 -19.54 20.85
C GLY A 74 5.89 -20.55 21.95
N GLN A 75 7.18 -20.79 22.21
CA GLN A 75 7.62 -21.75 23.23
C GLN A 75 7.23 -21.31 24.66
N SER A 76 7.17 -20.00 24.92
CA SER A 76 6.70 -19.45 26.19
C SER A 76 6.12 -18.04 25.99
N ALA A 77 5.36 -17.57 26.98
CA ALA A 77 4.83 -16.21 26.98
C ALA A 77 5.91 -15.12 26.93
N SER A 78 7.11 -15.39 27.48
CA SER A 78 8.24 -14.45 27.44
C SER A 78 8.79 -14.31 26.01
N GLU A 79 8.99 -15.44 25.33
CA GLU A 79 9.45 -15.49 23.94
C GLU A 79 8.44 -14.86 22.98
N SER A 80 7.14 -15.10 23.17
CA SER A 80 6.09 -14.44 22.37
C SER A 80 6.09 -12.92 22.55
N LYS A 81 6.29 -12.41 23.79
CA LYS A 81 6.42 -10.96 24.06
C LYS A 81 7.66 -10.37 23.40
N LYS A 82 8.82 -11.04 23.51
CA LYS A 82 10.06 -10.61 22.83
C LYS A 82 9.88 -10.59 21.31
N GLY A 83 9.23 -11.60 20.75
CA GLY A 83 8.92 -11.67 19.32
C GLY A 83 8.04 -10.51 18.85
N LEU A 84 7.01 -10.16 19.62
CA LEU A 84 6.15 -9.01 19.35
C LEU A 84 6.94 -7.69 19.39
N LEU A 85 7.79 -7.49 20.41
CA LEU A 85 8.63 -6.29 20.52
C LEU A 85 9.63 -6.17 19.36
N LEU A 86 10.26 -7.28 18.99
CA LEU A 86 11.19 -7.33 17.86
C LEU A 86 10.48 -7.01 16.54
N ASN A 87 9.24 -7.50 16.36
CA ASN A 87 8.42 -7.14 15.19
C ASN A 87 8.23 -5.63 15.09
N GLY A 88 7.79 -4.99 16.18
CA GLY A 88 7.62 -3.54 16.25
C GLY A 88 8.93 -2.78 15.96
N PHE A 89 10.02 -3.18 16.61
CA PHE A 89 11.33 -2.56 16.43
C PHE A 89 11.85 -2.64 14.99
N LEU A 90 11.69 -3.78 14.31
CA LEU A 90 12.14 -3.94 12.91
C LEU A 90 11.23 -3.24 11.91
N LYS A 91 9.94 -3.10 12.22
CA LYS A 91 8.94 -2.51 11.31
C LYS A 91 9.15 -1.00 11.12
N ILE A 92 9.55 -0.27 12.17
CA ILE A 92 9.79 1.18 12.12
C ILE A 92 10.88 1.56 11.09
N PRO A 93 12.13 1.06 11.18
CA PRO A 93 13.17 1.40 10.20
C PRO A 93 12.83 0.86 8.81
N MET A 94 12.20 -0.32 8.72
CA MET A 94 11.76 -0.87 7.43
C MET A 94 10.79 0.07 6.72
N GLN A 95 9.78 0.60 7.42
CA GLN A 95 8.82 1.54 6.86
C GLN A 95 9.50 2.83 6.39
N PHE A 96 10.44 3.35 7.18
CA PHE A 96 11.25 4.50 6.79
C PHE A 96 12.01 4.24 5.47
N PHE A 97 12.67 3.09 5.34
CA PHE A 97 13.38 2.74 4.10
C PHE A 97 12.45 2.57 2.89
N ILE A 98 11.25 2.02 3.07
CA ILE A 98 10.28 1.87 1.98
C ILE A 98 9.85 3.27 1.48
N LEU A 99 9.50 4.18 2.39
CA LEU A 99 9.12 5.55 2.03
C LEU A 99 10.27 6.32 1.39
N LEU A 100 11.48 6.19 1.95
CA LEU A 100 12.68 6.82 1.42
C LEU A 100 12.96 6.35 -0.01
N VAL A 101 12.89 5.04 -0.28
CA VAL A 101 13.05 4.51 -1.64
C VAL A 101 11.97 5.06 -2.57
N GLY A 102 10.73 5.20 -2.11
CA GLY A 102 9.66 5.83 -2.89
C GLY A 102 9.98 7.28 -3.28
N ILE A 103 10.51 8.07 -2.35
CA ILE A 103 10.97 9.45 -2.60
C ILE A 103 12.13 9.45 -3.61
N LEU A 104 13.10 8.55 -3.46
CA LEU A 104 14.23 8.45 -4.37
C LEU A 104 13.79 8.05 -5.79
N VAL A 105 12.84 7.12 -5.93
CA VAL A 105 12.26 6.76 -7.24
C VAL A 105 11.51 7.94 -7.85
N PHE A 106 10.78 8.71 -7.03
CA PHE A 106 10.14 9.94 -7.50
C PHE A 106 11.15 10.93 -8.06
N VAL A 107 12.23 11.24 -7.31
CA VAL A 107 13.29 12.15 -7.77
C VAL A 107 13.99 11.59 -9.01
N PHE A 108 14.23 10.28 -9.07
CA PHE A 108 14.82 9.63 -10.24
C PHE A 108 14.05 9.92 -11.53
N TYR A 109 12.72 9.85 -11.50
CA TYR A 109 11.88 10.14 -12.66
C TYR A 109 11.67 11.64 -12.94
N GLN A 110 12.26 12.53 -12.15
CA GLN A 110 12.35 13.97 -12.48
C GLN A 110 13.54 14.25 -13.40
N PHE A 111 14.59 13.43 -13.31
CA PHE A 111 15.80 13.57 -14.14
C PHE A 111 15.88 12.57 -15.29
N ASN A 112 15.17 11.44 -15.18
CA ASN A 112 15.06 10.40 -16.19
C ASN A 112 13.63 10.32 -16.71
N GLU A 113 13.48 10.33 -18.03
CA GLU A 113 12.15 10.35 -18.64
C GLU A 113 11.39 9.04 -18.35
N PRO A 114 10.20 9.11 -17.71
CA PRO A 114 9.40 7.92 -17.46
C PRO A 114 8.73 7.41 -18.75
N PRO A 115 8.43 6.10 -18.82
CA PRO A 115 7.55 5.57 -19.85
C PRO A 115 6.14 6.15 -19.70
N MET A 116 5.36 6.16 -20.79
CA MET A 116 3.98 6.63 -20.75
C MET A 116 3.11 5.78 -19.78
N PHE A 117 3.37 4.48 -19.77
CA PHE A 117 2.76 3.51 -18.85
C PHE A 117 3.84 2.69 -18.15
N PHE A 118 3.81 2.63 -16.82
CA PHE A 118 4.73 1.82 -16.02
C PHE A 118 4.43 0.32 -16.16
N ASN A 119 3.16 -0.05 -16.38
CA ASN A 119 2.78 -1.43 -16.64
C ASN A 119 3.27 -1.87 -18.04
N LYS A 120 4.16 -2.87 -18.10
CA LYS A 120 4.73 -3.40 -19.35
C LYS A 120 3.66 -3.91 -20.33
N ASN A 121 2.57 -4.48 -19.84
CA ASN A 121 1.49 -4.97 -20.70
C ASN A 121 0.74 -3.80 -21.36
N SER A 122 0.51 -2.72 -20.62
CA SER A 122 -0.12 -1.50 -21.13
C SER A 122 0.82 -0.75 -22.09
N GLU A 123 2.11 -0.71 -21.78
CA GLU A 123 3.10 -0.08 -22.64
C GLU A 123 3.31 -0.84 -23.96
N ALA A 124 3.32 -2.19 -23.94
CA ALA A 124 3.42 -2.98 -25.17
C ALA A 124 2.25 -2.70 -26.13
N LYS A 125 1.04 -2.52 -25.59
CA LYS A 125 -0.16 -2.10 -26.32
C LYS A 125 -0.02 -0.66 -26.86
N TRP A 126 0.49 0.25 -26.04
CA TRP A 126 0.74 1.64 -26.42
C TRP A 126 1.68 1.77 -27.60
N VAL A 127 2.84 1.12 -27.55
CA VAL A 127 3.85 1.15 -28.63
C VAL A 127 3.30 0.52 -29.93
N ALA A 128 2.43 -0.48 -29.82
CA ALA A 128 1.76 -1.08 -30.97
C ALA A 128 0.69 -0.17 -31.61
N THR A 129 0.23 0.87 -30.93
CA THR A 129 -0.85 1.74 -31.42
C THR A 129 -0.31 2.79 -32.39
N LYS A 130 -0.83 2.84 -33.62
CA LYS A 130 -0.43 3.85 -34.62
C LYS A 130 -0.83 5.26 -34.15
N GLY A 131 0.11 6.21 -34.19
CA GLY A 131 -0.12 7.61 -33.77
C GLY A 131 0.32 7.94 -32.34
N HIS A 132 0.84 6.98 -31.58
CA HIS A 132 1.36 7.19 -30.22
C HIS A 132 2.52 8.22 -30.17
N GLU A 133 3.31 8.34 -31.25
CA GLU A 133 4.47 9.24 -31.34
C GLU A 133 4.13 10.70 -31.06
N LYS A 134 2.92 11.17 -31.39
CA LYS A 134 2.51 12.55 -31.11
C LYS A 134 2.47 12.81 -29.60
N PHE A 135 1.92 11.87 -28.85
CA PHE A 135 1.82 11.94 -27.40
C PHE A 135 3.18 11.76 -26.74
N GLU A 136 4.05 10.88 -27.27
CA GLU A 136 5.42 10.75 -26.78
C GLU A 136 6.21 12.06 -26.96
N LYS A 137 6.11 12.72 -28.12
CA LYS A 137 6.76 14.03 -28.35
C LYS A 137 6.28 15.10 -27.36
N GLU A 138 4.96 15.17 -27.14
CA GLU A 138 4.39 16.13 -26.18
C GLU A 138 4.83 15.81 -24.74
N LYS A 139 4.83 14.53 -24.36
CA LYS A 139 5.32 14.06 -23.06
C LYS A 139 6.79 14.40 -22.86
N SER A 140 7.65 14.14 -23.85
CA SER A 140 9.08 14.49 -23.78
C SER A 140 9.31 16.00 -23.67
N ALA A 141 8.52 16.82 -24.37
CA ALA A 141 8.60 18.28 -24.27
C ALA A 141 8.21 18.78 -22.87
N ILE A 142 7.12 18.26 -22.30
CA ILE A 142 6.69 18.55 -20.92
C ILE A 142 7.77 18.10 -19.93
N PHE A 143 8.35 16.92 -20.12
CA PHE A 143 9.41 16.39 -19.27
C PHE A 143 10.64 17.31 -19.23
N GLN A 144 11.13 17.74 -20.39
CA GLN A 144 12.28 18.67 -20.45
C GLN A 144 11.96 20.02 -19.79
N ALA A 145 10.76 20.56 -20.01
CA ALA A 145 10.33 21.79 -19.37
C ALA A 145 10.29 21.67 -17.84
N LYS A 146 9.75 20.56 -17.31
CA LYS A 146 9.73 20.26 -15.87
C LYS A 146 11.14 20.10 -15.31
N LYS A 147 12.00 19.34 -15.98
CA LYS A 147 13.40 19.14 -15.56
C LYS A 147 14.15 20.47 -15.43
N ASN A 148 14.00 21.37 -16.39
CA ASN A 148 14.63 22.69 -16.34
C ASN A 148 14.11 23.53 -15.17
N LEU A 149 12.80 23.51 -14.91
CA LEU A 149 12.20 24.20 -13.77
C LEU A 149 12.61 23.57 -12.43
N ASP A 150 12.77 22.24 -12.36
CA ASP A 150 13.25 21.54 -11.17
C ASP A 150 14.72 21.92 -10.86
N ILE A 151 15.56 22.07 -11.88
CA ILE A 151 16.94 22.57 -11.73
C ILE A 151 16.93 24.04 -11.26
N GLN A 152 16.10 24.89 -11.88
CA GLN A 152 15.95 26.29 -11.43
C GLN A 152 15.46 26.37 -9.99
N LEU A 153 14.53 25.50 -9.59
CA LEU A 153 14.04 25.43 -8.22
C LEU A 153 15.17 25.15 -7.22
N VAL A 154 16.18 24.35 -7.61
CA VAL A 154 17.37 24.05 -6.79
C VAL A 154 18.31 25.26 -6.69
N HIS A 155 18.42 26.10 -7.72
CA HIS A 155 19.26 27.30 -7.66
C HIS A 155 18.58 28.49 -6.98
N SER A 156 17.25 28.60 -7.06
CA SER A 156 16.46 29.70 -6.50
C SER A 156 16.04 29.50 -5.04
N LEU A 157 16.67 28.55 -4.32
CA LEU A 157 16.23 28.09 -3.00
C LEU A 157 16.21 29.17 -1.92
N ASP A 158 17.03 30.21 -2.07
CA ASP A 158 17.13 31.33 -1.14
C ASP A 158 16.14 32.47 -1.43
N ASN A 159 15.40 32.41 -2.54
CA ASN A 159 14.45 33.44 -2.98
C ASN A 159 12.98 32.96 -2.92
N PRO A 160 12.21 33.33 -1.88
CA PRO A 160 10.85 32.84 -1.67
C PRO A 160 9.86 33.22 -2.79
N GLY A 161 10.01 34.42 -3.38
CA GLY A 161 9.14 34.92 -4.44
C GLY A 161 9.31 34.18 -5.77
N GLU A 162 10.54 33.79 -6.09
CA GLU A 162 10.88 33.03 -7.31
C GLU A 162 10.45 31.57 -7.17
N THR A 163 10.68 30.98 -5.99
CA THR A 163 10.22 29.63 -5.64
C THR A 163 8.71 29.45 -5.84
N SER A 164 7.90 30.45 -5.46
CA SER A 164 6.43 30.38 -5.60
C SER A 164 5.98 30.38 -7.07
N LYS A 165 6.63 31.18 -7.93
CA LYS A 165 6.34 31.21 -9.37
C LYS A 165 6.68 29.88 -10.04
N ILE A 166 7.87 29.35 -9.78
CA ILE A 166 8.33 28.06 -10.32
C ILE A 166 7.38 26.93 -9.89
N LYS A 167 6.93 26.91 -8.63
CA LYS A 167 5.94 25.92 -8.16
C LYS A 167 4.62 25.98 -8.92
N ASN A 168 4.10 27.18 -9.21
CA ASN A 168 2.86 27.33 -9.96
C ASN A 168 3.02 26.86 -11.42
N GLU A 169 4.17 27.11 -12.05
CA GLU A 169 4.46 26.61 -13.40
C GLU A 169 4.63 25.09 -13.42
N LEU A 170 5.35 24.52 -12.45
CA LEU A 170 5.46 23.07 -12.27
C LEU A 170 4.09 22.42 -12.08
N GLN A 171 3.18 23.05 -11.31
CA GLN A 171 1.82 22.56 -11.12
C GLN A 171 1.02 22.57 -12.43
N LYS A 172 1.14 23.63 -13.24
CA LYS A 172 0.48 23.69 -14.56
C LYS A 172 0.98 22.59 -15.49
N LEU A 173 2.30 22.37 -15.55
CA LEU A 173 2.89 21.30 -16.35
C LEU A 173 2.48 19.91 -15.83
N GLN A 174 2.37 19.73 -14.51
CA GLN A 174 1.87 18.49 -13.92
C GLN A 174 0.42 18.21 -14.34
N VAL A 175 -0.46 19.22 -14.31
CA VAL A 175 -1.84 19.07 -14.78
C VAL A 175 -1.88 18.69 -16.26
N ARG A 176 -1.07 19.35 -17.10
CA ARG A 176 -1.00 19.01 -18.53
C ARG A 176 -0.47 17.60 -18.76
N GLN A 177 0.54 17.15 -18.00
CA GLN A 177 1.03 15.79 -18.05
C GLN A 177 -0.07 14.77 -17.73
N ASP A 178 -0.89 15.04 -16.71
CA ASP A 178 -2.00 14.17 -16.32
C ASP A 178 -3.13 14.17 -17.38
N GLU A 179 -3.39 15.30 -18.03
CA GLU A 179 -4.31 15.39 -19.17
C GLU A 179 -3.84 14.59 -20.38
N VAL A 180 -2.58 14.77 -20.81
CA VAL A 180 -1.97 14.02 -21.91
C VAL A 180 -2.03 12.52 -21.65
N ARG A 181 -1.84 12.12 -20.39
CA ARG A 181 -2.01 10.72 -19.97
C ARG A 181 -3.45 10.22 -20.11
N LYS A 182 -4.44 11.00 -19.70
CA LYS A 182 -5.87 10.65 -19.88
C LYS A 182 -6.23 10.57 -21.36
N GLU A 183 -5.75 11.51 -22.17
CA GLU A 183 -5.95 11.52 -23.61
C GLU A 183 -5.35 10.26 -24.25
N ALA A 184 -4.14 9.87 -23.88
CA ALA A 184 -3.49 8.64 -24.35
C ALA A 184 -4.26 7.38 -23.96
N VAL A 185 -4.73 7.26 -22.71
CA VAL A 185 -5.58 6.14 -22.29
C VAL A 185 -6.85 6.07 -23.14
N SER A 186 -7.50 7.22 -23.37
CA SER A 186 -8.71 7.29 -24.21
C SER A 186 -8.43 6.91 -25.67
N PHE A 187 -7.25 7.27 -26.18
CA PHE A 187 -6.83 6.96 -27.54
C PHE A 187 -6.59 5.46 -27.74
N VAL A 188 -5.95 4.79 -26.77
CA VAL A 188 -5.71 3.34 -26.88
C VAL A 188 -7.00 2.55 -26.70
N ASN A 189 -7.86 2.96 -25.76
CA ASN A 189 -9.15 2.29 -25.53
C ASN A 189 -10.09 2.41 -26.74
N LYS A 190 -9.99 3.48 -27.54
CA LYS A 190 -10.73 3.61 -28.81
C LYS A 190 -10.29 2.62 -29.88
N ASN A 191 -9.04 2.12 -29.82
CA ASN A 191 -8.50 1.13 -30.74
C ASN A 191 -8.66 -0.32 -30.22
N GLU A 192 -9.71 -0.58 -29.41
CA GLU A 192 -10.08 -1.87 -28.80
C GLU A 192 -9.04 -2.52 -27.87
N GLN A 193 -7.93 -1.86 -27.60
CA GLN A 193 -6.95 -2.29 -26.63
C GLN A 193 -7.30 -1.72 -25.25
N LYS A 194 -8.01 -2.50 -24.43
CA LYS A 194 -8.30 -2.09 -23.05
C LYS A 194 -6.98 -1.92 -22.27
N ILE A 195 -6.70 -0.70 -21.85
CA ILE A 195 -5.61 -0.32 -20.95
C ILE A 195 -6.19 0.27 -19.67
N GLU A 196 -5.59 -0.13 -18.55
CA GLU A 196 -5.92 0.41 -17.24
C GLU A 196 -5.45 1.87 -17.13
N PRO A 197 -6.32 2.80 -16.67
CA PRO A 197 -5.97 4.22 -16.58
C PRO A 197 -4.89 4.50 -15.52
N GLN A 198 -4.79 3.65 -14.49
CA GLN A 198 -3.92 3.87 -13.34
C GLN A 198 -2.98 2.70 -13.11
N ASP A 199 -1.67 2.98 -13.06
CA ASP A 199 -0.61 1.97 -12.89
C ASP A 199 0.40 2.36 -11.79
N THR A 200 -0.03 3.19 -10.84
CA THR A 200 0.83 3.71 -9.76
C THR A 200 1.55 2.59 -8.99
N ASN A 201 0.89 1.44 -8.81
CA ASN A 201 1.45 0.27 -8.13
C ASN A 201 2.65 -0.35 -8.88
N TYR A 202 2.78 -0.08 -10.19
CA TYR A 202 3.85 -0.62 -11.03
C TYR A 202 5.09 0.28 -11.09
N ILE A 203 5.06 1.52 -10.59
CA ILE A 203 6.19 2.47 -10.68
C ILE A 203 7.47 1.86 -10.11
N PHE A 204 7.39 1.33 -8.89
CA PHE A 204 8.54 0.73 -8.20
C PHE A 204 9.02 -0.55 -8.89
N LEU A 205 8.08 -1.41 -9.31
CA LEU A 205 8.41 -2.65 -10.02
C LEU A 205 9.09 -2.35 -11.35
N ARG A 206 8.58 -1.36 -12.08
CA ARG A 206 9.12 -0.91 -13.36
C ARG A 206 10.54 -0.39 -13.21
N PHE A 207 10.77 0.44 -12.19
CA PHE A 207 12.10 0.91 -11.84
C PHE A 207 13.07 -0.26 -11.57
N ILE A 208 12.66 -1.25 -10.77
CA ILE A 208 13.48 -2.43 -10.50
C ILE A 208 13.89 -3.12 -11.80
N ILE A 209 12.92 -3.42 -12.67
CA ILE A 209 13.16 -4.24 -13.86
C ILE A 209 14.05 -3.51 -14.88
N ASP A 210 13.84 -2.21 -15.09
CA ASP A 210 14.52 -1.48 -16.16
C ASP A 210 15.86 -0.90 -15.72
N GLN A 211 16.04 -0.61 -14.42
CA GLN A 211 17.22 0.10 -13.94
C GLN A 211 18.24 -0.80 -13.23
N LEU A 212 17.83 -1.95 -12.70
CA LEU A 212 18.73 -2.79 -11.92
C LEU A 212 19.38 -3.91 -12.77
N PRO A 213 20.59 -4.38 -12.40
CA PRO A 213 21.24 -5.51 -13.05
C PRO A 213 20.39 -6.78 -13.00
N ILE A 214 20.43 -7.58 -14.07
CA ILE A 214 19.58 -8.76 -14.28
C ILE A 214 19.60 -9.74 -13.10
N GLY A 215 20.77 -9.98 -12.49
CA GLY A 215 20.89 -10.84 -11.30
C GLY A 215 20.17 -10.29 -10.06
N ILE A 216 20.22 -8.98 -9.84
CA ILE A 216 19.56 -8.30 -8.72
C ILE A 216 18.04 -8.27 -8.95
N VAL A 217 17.59 -8.08 -10.19
CA VAL A 217 16.17 -8.13 -10.55
C VAL A 217 15.57 -9.49 -10.19
N GLY A 218 16.22 -10.58 -10.61
CA GLY A 218 15.76 -11.94 -10.29
C GLY A 218 15.68 -12.18 -8.77
N PHE A 219 16.72 -11.76 -8.04
CA PHE A 219 16.76 -11.87 -6.58
C PHE A 219 15.62 -11.09 -5.90
N LEU A 220 15.38 -9.84 -6.31
CA LEU A 220 14.33 -9.00 -5.73
C LEU A 220 12.93 -9.55 -6.02
N ILE A 221 12.67 -10.02 -7.25
CA ILE A 221 11.39 -10.63 -7.61
C ILE A 221 11.16 -11.89 -6.76
N ALA A 222 12.18 -12.74 -6.59
CA ALA A 222 12.10 -13.91 -5.74
C ALA A 222 11.76 -13.54 -4.28
N MET A 223 12.41 -12.50 -3.73
CA MET A 223 12.11 -12.02 -2.37
C MET A 223 10.69 -11.48 -2.23
N ILE A 224 10.18 -10.75 -3.23
CA ILE A 224 8.80 -10.25 -3.24
C ILE A 224 7.80 -11.41 -3.24
N LEU A 225 8.03 -12.44 -4.08
CA LEU A 225 7.19 -13.62 -4.13
C LEU A 225 7.22 -14.39 -2.81
N LEU A 226 8.40 -14.62 -2.23
CA LEU A 226 8.54 -15.30 -0.94
C LEU A 226 7.85 -14.55 0.21
N ALA A 227 7.99 -13.23 0.27
CA ALA A 227 7.31 -12.39 1.26
C ALA A 227 5.77 -12.44 1.09
N SER A 228 5.28 -12.42 -0.15
CA SER A 228 3.87 -12.57 -0.47
C SER A 228 3.33 -13.94 -0.05
N MET A 229 4.06 -15.02 -0.37
CA MET A 229 3.68 -16.39 -0.02
C MET A 229 3.57 -16.59 1.49
N GLY A 230 4.51 -16.06 2.28
CA GLY A 230 4.44 -16.14 3.74
C GLY A 230 3.21 -15.44 4.32
N SER A 231 2.84 -14.29 3.76
CA SER A 231 1.65 -13.55 4.20
C SER A 231 0.35 -14.27 3.80
N MET A 232 0.27 -14.77 2.57
CA MET A 232 -0.88 -15.54 2.08
C MET A 232 -1.09 -16.83 2.88
N ALA A 233 -0.03 -17.58 3.16
CA ALA A 233 -0.10 -18.80 3.97
C ALA A 233 -0.63 -18.50 5.39
N SER A 234 -0.17 -17.41 6.01
CA SER A 234 -0.66 -16.97 7.32
C SER A 234 -2.16 -16.63 7.27
N ALA A 235 -2.60 -15.87 6.26
CA ALA A 235 -4.01 -15.49 6.10
C ALA A 235 -4.92 -16.71 5.85
N PHE A 236 -4.52 -17.61 4.95
CA PHE A 236 -5.24 -18.85 4.65
C PHE A 236 -5.31 -19.78 5.87
N GLY A 237 -4.22 -19.90 6.61
CA GLY A 237 -4.19 -20.65 7.87
C GLY A 237 -5.21 -20.11 8.89
N SER A 238 -5.27 -18.78 9.04
CA SER A 238 -6.21 -18.13 9.95
C SER A 238 -7.67 -18.27 9.51
N LEU A 239 -7.97 -18.00 8.24
CA LEU A 239 -9.33 -18.17 7.68
C LEU A 239 -9.82 -19.61 7.82
N THR A 240 -8.93 -20.58 7.52
CA THR A 240 -9.22 -22.00 7.68
C THR A 240 -9.44 -22.36 9.14
N SER A 241 -8.56 -21.91 10.05
CA SER A 241 -8.69 -22.18 11.49
C SER A 241 -9.99 -21.64 12.05
N THR A 242 -10.33 -20.38 11.79
CA THR A 242 -11.55 -19.74 12.30
C THR A 242 -12.80 -20.40 11.72
N SER A 243 -12.82 -20.67 10.41
CA SER A 243 -13.97 -21.36 9.79
C SER A 243 -14.13 -22.80 10.29
N MET A 244 -13.02 -23.49 10.52
CA MET A 244 -13.02 -24.88 10.94
C MET A 244 -13.40 -25.03 12.41
N VAL A 245 -12.74 -24.30 13.31
CA VAL A 245 -12.91 -24.44 14.76
C VAL A 245 -14.17 -23.71 15.23
N ASP A 246 -14.35 -22.45 14.81
CA ASP A 246 -15.41 -21.60 15.36
C ASP A 246 -16.77 -21.83 14.70
N ILE A 247 -16.80 -22.30 13.45
CA ILE A 247 -18.04 -22.57 12.70
C ILE A 247 -18.29 -24.08 12.57
N TYR A 248 -17.39 -24.80 11.88
CA TYR A 248 -17.65 -26.19 11.50
C TYR A 248 -17.70 -27.14 12.71
N GLN A 249 -16.64 -27.16 13.53
CA GLN A 249 -16.57 -28.00 14.73
C GLN A 249 -17.58 -27.56 15.79
N ARG A 250 -17.81 -26.25 15.92
CA ARG A 250 -18.71 -25.72 16.96
C ARG A 250 -20.19 -25.94 16.68
N PHE A 251 -20.63 -25.79 15.43
CA PHE A 251 -22.07 -25.81 15.10
C PHE A 251 -22.51 -26.98 14.23
N LEU A 252 -21.69 -27.43 13.27
CA LEU A 252 -22.10 -28.42 12.29
C LEU A 252 -21.78 -29.85 12.72
N ASN A 253 -20.54 -30.12 13.13
CA ASN A 253 -20.10 -31.48 13.42
C ASN A 253 -19.05 -31.53 14.54
N LYS A 254 -19.55 -31.74 15.76
CA LYS A 254 -18.79 -31.63 17.01
C LYS A 254 -17.90 -32.83 17.34
N ASN A 255 -18.29 -34.04 16.91
CA ASN A 255 -17.67 -35.29 17.33
C ASN A 255 -17.30 -36.16 16.11
N SER A 256 -16.46 -35.63 15.22
CA SER A 256 -15.93 -36.39 14.09
C SER A 256 -14.48 -36.82 14.31
N THR A 257 -14.00 -37.74 13.46
CA THR A 257 -12.62 -38.21 13.51
C THR A 257 -11.64 -37.12 13.06
N ASN A 258 -10.40 -37.16 13.57
CA ASN A 258 -9.33 -36.25 13.16
C ASN A 258 -9.08 -36.27 11.63
N LYS A 259 -9.22 -37.44 11.00
CA LYS A 259 -9.09 -37.60 9.55
C LYS A 259 -10.17 -36.80 8.80
N HIS A 260 -11.41 -36.83 9.29
CA HIS A 260 -12.49 -36.03 8.73
C HIS A 260 -12.20 -34.54 8.85
N TYR A 261 -11.79 -34.08 10.03
CA TYR A 261 -11.45 -32.67 10.23
C TYR A 261 -10.30 -32.17 9.37
N TRP A 262 -9.28 -32.99 9.16
CA TRP A 262 -8.21 -32.68 8.24
C TRP A 262 -8.69 -32.54 6.79
N ILE A 263 -9.55 -33.46 6.29
CA ILE A 263 -10.11 -33.34 4.94
C ILE A 263 -10.95 -32.07 4.80
N VAL A 264 -11.84 -31.82 5.76
CA VAL A 264 -12.71 -30.63 5.74
C VAL A 264 -11.88 -29.34 5.78
N SER A 265 -10.83 -29.28 6.61
CA SER A 265 -9.94 -28.11 6.65
C SER A 265 -9.28 -27.83 5.29
N LYS A 266 -8.92 -28.87 4.52
CA LYS A 266 -8.36 -28.71 3.16
C LYS A 266 -9.39 -28.16 2.19
N LEU A 267 -10.64 -28.61 2.29
CA LEU A 267 -11.74 -28.11 1.46
C LEU A 267 -12.07 -26.65 1.79
N ILE A 268 -12.13 -26.30 3.08
CA ILE A 268 -12.30 -24.92 3.55
C ILE A 268 -11.17 -24.03 3.02
N ASN A 269 -9.92 -24.48 3.14
CA ASN A 269 -8.75 -23.75 2.65
C ASN A 269 -8.82 -23.50 1.14
N LEU A 270 -9.20 -24.53 0.37
CA LEU A 270 -9.41 -24.41 -1.08
C LEU A 270 -10.54 -23.42 -1.40
N GLY A 271 -11.67 -23.49 -0.67
CA GLY A 271 -12.80 -22.57 -0.83
C GLY A 271 -12.42 -21.12 -0.60
N TRP A 272 -11.68 -20.82 0.47
CA TRP A 272 -11.13 -19.47 0.71
C TRP A 272 -10.15 -19.04 -0.38
N GLY A 273 -9.31 -19.94 -0.88
CA GLY A 273 -8.42 -19.66 -2.01
C GLY A 273 -9.17 -19.22 -3.27
N ILE A 274 -10.25 -19.93 -3.63
CA ILE A 274 -11.11 -19.58 -4.77
C ILE A 274 -11.78 -18.22 -4.54
N LEU A 275 -12.33 -17.99 -3.34
CA LEU A 275 -12.96 -16.71 -3.00
C LEU A 275 -11.96 -15.55 -3.10
N CYS A 276 -10.74 -15.72 -2.60
CA CYS A 276 -9.69 -14.71 -2.71
C CYS A 276 -9.29 -14.42 -4.15
N LEU A 277 -9.26 -15.42 -5.04
CA LEU A 277 -9.00 -15.21 -6.47
C LEU A 277 -10.10 -14.37 -7.13
N ILE A 278 -11.37 -14.64 -6.79
CA ILE A 278 -12.51 -13.85 -7.28
C ILE A 278 -12.39 -12.40 -6.80
N VAL A 279 -12.17 -12.19 -5.49
CA VAL A 279 -12.02 -10.85 -4.91
C VAL A 279 -10.82 -10.12 -5.49
N ALA A 280 -9.70 -10.81 -5.73
CA ALA A 280 -8.50 -10.22 -6.30
C ALA A 280 -8.76 -9.61 -7.68
N GLN A 281 -9.62 -10.22 -8.51
CA GLN A 281 -9.99 -9.69 -9.82
C GLN A 281 -10.67 -8.31 -9.74
N PHE A 282 -11.46 -8.06 -8.70
CA PHE A 282 -12.11 -6.77 -8.47
C PHE A 282 -11.16 -5.76 -7.80
N ALA A 283 -10.32 -6.22 -6.88
CA ALA A 283 -9.43 -5.37 -6.08
C ALA A 283 -8.38 -4.61 -6.91
N VAL A 284 -7.94 -5.17 -8.05
CA VAL A 284 -6.93 -4.53 -8.93
C VAL A 284 -7.37 -3.14 -9.41
N ASN A 285 -8.68 -2.88 -9.53
CA ASN A 285 -9.22 -1.61 -10.02
C ASN A 285 -9.53 -0.58 -8.93
N MET A 286 -9.27 -0.89 -7.65
CA MET A 286 -9.68 -0.04 -6.52
C MET A 286 -8.65 1.07 -6.17
N GLY A 287 -7.74 1.40 -7.10
CA GLY A 287 -6.73 2.44 -6.90
C GLY A 287 -5.54 1.97 -6.08
N SER A 288 -5.15 2.76 -5.07
CA SER A 288 -4.02 2.44 -4.20
C SER A 288 -4.37 1.28 -3.27
N LEU A 289 -3.74 0.12 -3.45
CA LEU A 289 -4.06 -1.08 -2.67
C LEU A 289 -3.83 -0.87 -1.16
N ILE A 290 -2.85 -0.06 -0.77
CA ILE A 290 -2.59 0.25 0.64
C ILE A 290 -3.73 1.08 1.25
N GLU A 291 -4.35 1.98 0.49
CA GLU A 291 -5.48 2.77 0.95
C GLU A 291 -6.73 1.89 1.13
N VAL A 292 -7.00 1.05 0.13
CA VAL A 292 -8.15 0.12 0.15
C VAL A 292 -8.10 -0.82 1.35
N VAL A 293 -6.93 -1.42 1.62
CA VAL A 293 -6.77 -2.33 2.77
C VAL A 293 -6.97 -1.60 4.10
N ASN A 294 -6.45 -0.38 4.24
CA ASN A 294 -6.63 0.40 5.46
C ASN A 294 -8.09 0.83 5.66
N ILE A 295 -8.79 1.21 4.59
CA ILE A 295 -10.22 1.56 4.65
C ILE A 295 -11.05 0.33 5.07
N LEU A 296 -10.87 -0.80 4.38
CA LEU A 296 -11.61 -2.02 4.67
C LEU A 296 -11.33 -2.53 6.09
N GLY A 297 -10.07 -2.47 6.54
CA GLY A 297 -9.71 -2.81 7.91
C GLY A 297 -10.40 -1.90 8.93
N SER A 298 -10.42 -0.59 8.67
CA SER A 298 -10.97 0.40 9.60
C SER A 298 -12.47 0.22 9.87
N TRP A 299 -13.22 -0.40 8.96
CA TRP A 299 -14.63 -0.70 9.17
C TRP A 299 -14.85 -1.70 10.30
N PHE A 300 -14.07 -2.79 10.34
CA PHE A 300 -14.33 -3.91 11.25
C PHE A 300 -13.46 -3.89 12.51
N TYR A 301 -12.22 -3.39 12.43
CA TYR A 301 -11.26 -3.53 13.53
C TYR A 301 -11.70 -2.79 14.80
N GLY A 302 -12.43 -1.68 14.69
CA GLY A 302 -12.94 -0.93 15.85
C GLY A 302 -13.97 -1.75 16.66
N THR A 303 -14.97 -2.31 15.97
CA THR A 303 -16.01 -3.13 16.57
C THR A 303 -15.43 -4.39 17.23
N ILE A 304 -14.51 -5.09 16.54
CA ILE A 304 -13.86 -6.30 17.06
C ILE A 304 -13.07 -5.97 18.33
N LEU A 305 -12.26 -4.91 18.30
CA LEU A 305 -11.49 -4.48 19.47
C LEU A 305 -12.41 -4.16 20.66
N GLY A 306 -13.54 -3.48 20.42
CA GLY A 306 -14.54 -3.21 21.45
C GLY A 306 -15.08 -4.47 22.12
N VAL A 307 -15.37 -5.52 21.34
CA VAL A 307 -15.82 -6.82 21.87
C VAL A 307 -14.77 -7.44 22.79
N PHE A 308 -13.49 -7.43 22.40
CA PHE A 308 -12.40 -7.96 23.23
C PHE A 308 -12.17 -7.12 24.50
N LEU A 309 -12.22 -5.79 24.41
CA LEU A 309 -12.08 -4.91 25.56
C LEU A 309 -13.21 -5.12 26.57
N CYS A 310 -14.46 -5.29 26.10
CA CYS A 310 -15.58 -5.66 26.95
C CYS A 310 -15.33 -7.02 27.64
N ALA A 311 -14.83 -8.01 26.91
CA ALA A 311 -14.54 -9.33 27.48
C ALA A 311 -13.46 -9.29 28.58
N PHE A 312 -12.41 -8.47 28.43
CA PHE A 312 -11.33 -8.38 29.41
C PHE A 312 -11.65 -7.48 30.60
N TYR A 313 -12.25 -6.32 30.37
CA TYR A 313 -12.39 -5.27 31.38
C TYR A 313 -13.80 -5.15 31.97
N LEU A 314 -14.83 -5.75 31.34
CA LEU A 314 -16.22 -5.72 31.80
C LEU A 314 -16.74 -7.12 32.13
N PRO A 315 -16.20 -7.78 33.19
CA PRO A 315 -16.53 -9.17 33.52
C PRO A 315 -18.01 -9.41 33.89
N LYS A 316 -18.78 -8.36 34.15
CA LYS A 316 -20.21 -8.43 34.50
C LYS A 316 -21.15 -8.40 33.29
N THR A 317 -20.63 -8.23 32.07
CA THR A 317 -21.46 -8.12 30.86
C THR A 317 -21.83 -9.50 30.31
N LYS A 318 -23.12 -9.72 29.99
CA LYS A 318 -23.57 -10.93 29.30
C LYS A 318 -23.31 -10.81 27.79
N GLY A 319 -23.03 -11.94 27.13
CA GLY A 319 -22.75 -11.99 25.69
C GLY A 319 -23.85 -11.39 24.80
N SER A 320 -25.11 -11.43 25.22
CA SER A 320 -26.22 -10.79 24.51
C SER A 320 -26.09 -9.26 24.43
N HIS A 321 -25.62 -8.60 25.49
CA HIS A 321 -25.42 -7.15 25.48
C HIS A 321 -24.26 -6.75 24.57
N VAL A 322 -23.17 -7.52 24.61
CA VAL A 322 -21.99 -7.29 23.75
C VAL A 322 -22.35 -7.51 22.29
N PHE A 323 -23.18 -8.51 21.98
CA PHE A 323 -23.67 -8.75 20.62
C PHE A 323 -24.47 -7.57 20.05
N TRP A 324 -25.46 -7.06 20.81
CA TRP A 324 -26.24 -5.90 20.38
C TRP A 324 -25.39 -4.62 20.29
N ALA A 325 -24.47 -4.42 21.23
CA ALA A 325 -23.53 -3.31 21.18
C ALA A 325 -22.63 -3.36 19.93
N ALA A 326 -22.15 -4.55 19.56
CA ALA A 326 -21.34 -4.75 18.36
C ALA A 326 -22.14 -4.44 17.07
N LEU A 327 -23.39 -4.88 16.98
CA LEU A 327 -24.25 -4.55 15.84
C LEU A 327 -24.53 -3.05 15.73
N LEU A 328 -24.81 -2.38 16.85
CA LEU A 328 -25.03 -0.93 16.88
C LEU A 328 -23.76 -0.16 16.53
N ALA A 329 -22.61 -0.59 17.02
CA ALA A 329 -21.31 0.00 16.70
C ALA A 329 -20.98 -0.14 15.21
N GLU A 330 -21.18 -1.32 14.63
CA GLU A 330 -20.94 -1.55 13.20
C GLU A 330 -21.89 -0.70 12.33
N ALA A 331 -23.17 -0.63 12.70
CA ALA A 331 -24.14 0.22 12.02
C ALA A 331 -23.74 1.70 12.09
N PHE A 332 -23.24 2.15 13.24
CA PHE A 332 -22.72 3.51 13.42
C PHE A 332 -21.48 3.77 12.57
N VAL A 333 -20.53 2.83 12.48
CA VAL A 333 -19.33 2.96 11.63
C VAL A 333 -19.73 3.10 10.15
N ILE A 334 -20.65 2.27 9.67
CA ILE A 334 -21.14 2.34 8.29
C ILE A 334 -21.87 3.67 8.04
N TYR A 335 -22.65 4.16 9.00
CA TYR A 335 -23.32 5.46 8.92
C TYR A 335 -22.31 6.61 8.89
N ALA A 336 -21.35 6.63 9.82
CA ALA A 336 -20.32 7.65 9.93
C ALA A 336 -19.36 7.67 8.73
N TRP A 337 -19.24 6.57 7.98
CA TRP A 337 -18.49 6.54 6.72
C TRP A 337 -19.26 7.13 5.54
N LYS A 338 -20.60 7.08 5.57
CA LYS A 338 -21.46 7.60 4.49
C LYS A 338 -21.76 9.09 4.61
N VAL A 339 -21.81 9.61 5.84
CA VAL A 339 -21.97 11.04 6.16
C VAL A 339 -20.61 11.72 6.05
#